data_AF-A0A6N2B9V7-F1
#
_entry.id   AF-A0A6N2B9V7-F1
#
_cell.length_a   1.000
_cell.length_b   1.000
_cell.length_c   1.000
_cell.angle_alpha   90.00
_cell.angle_beta   90.00
_cell.angle_gamma   90.00
#
_symmetry.space_group_name_H-M   'P 1'
#
loop_
_entity.id
_entity.type
_entity.pdbx_description
1 polymer ?
#
loop_
_entity_poly.entity_id
_entity_poly.type
_entity_poly.pdbx_seq_one_letter_code
_entity_poly.pdbx_strand_id
1 'polypeptide(L)' 'MAKLLTCVLLIVALFFVGTIIPSVESETCYQIHPEILCDGGQVEPKCLPFCKQKFGPNAGGQCIDQIGFQGPFCACNYPC' A
#
# COMPACT_ATOMS: atom_id res chain seq x y z
N MET A 1 -21.35 19.43 42.85
CA MET A 1 -20.03 19.63 42.20
C MET A 1 -19.55 18.40 41.39
N ALA A 2 -20.15 17.21 41.54
CA ALA A 2 -19.70 15.99 40.82
C ALA A 2 -19.90 16.01 39.29
N LYS A 3 -20.87 16.77 38.77
CA LYS A 3 -21.20 16.80 37.33
C LYS A 3 -20.10 17.38 36.45
N LEU A 4 -19.30 18.31 36.97
CA LEU A 4 -18.16 18.90 36.27
C LEU A 4 -17.00 17.89 36.16
N LEU A 5 -16.77 17.10 37.21
CA LEU A 5 -15.68 16.14 37.27
C LEU A 5 -15.85 15.02 36.22
N THR A 6 -17.08 14.54 36.04
CA THR A 6 -17.43 13.53 35.04
C THR A 6 -17.22 14.02 33.61
N CYS A 7 -17.49 15.29 33.32
CA CYS A 7 -17.28 15.84 31.97
C CYS A 7 -15.80 15.94 31.62
N VAL A 8 -14.95 16.31 32.58
CA VAL A 8 -13.49 16.41 32.36
C VAL A 8 -12.90 15.02 32.10
N LEU A 9 -13.32 13.99 32.85
CA LEU A 9 -12.87 12.62 32.65
C LEU A 9 -13.24 12.07 31.26
N LEU A 10 -14.43 12.39 30.75
CA LEU A 10 -14.87 11.99 29.40
C LEU A 10 -14.02 12.64 28.29
N ILE A 11 -13.65 13.91 28.44
CA ILE A 11 -12.82 14.61 27.46
C ILE A 11 -11.41 14.02 27.46
N VAL A 12 -10.81 13.78 28.63
CA VAL A 12 -9.47 13.15 28.73
C VAL A 12 -9.47 11.75 28.09
N ALA A 13 -10.50 10.94 28.33
CA ALA A 13 -10.60 9.61 27.71
C ALA A 13 -10.65 9.67 26.17
N LEU A 14 -11.37 10.64 25.59
CA LEU A 14 -11.44 10.82 24.13
C LEU A 14 -10.08 11.24 23.52
N PHE A 15 -9.31 12.08 24.23
CA PHE A 15 -7.98 12.50 23.78
C PHE A 15 -6.94 11.35 23.82
N PHE A 16 -7.07 10.40 24.75
CA PHE A 16 -6.16 9.24 24.83
C PHE A 16 -6.46 8.15 23.79
N VAL A 17 -7.69 8.05 23.27
CA VAL A 17 -8.02 7.06 22.21
C VAL A 17 -7.58 7.58 20.82
N GLY A 18 -7.51 8.90 20.62
CA GLY A 18 -7.15 9.49 19.33
C GLY A 18 -5.67 9.46 18.96
N THR A 19 -4.78 9.12 19.90
CA THR A 19 -3.31 9.16 19.69
C THR A 19 -2.70 7.80 19.33
N ILE A 20 -3.50 6.73 19.28
CA ILE A 20 -3.03 5.38 18.94
C ILE A 20 -3.57 4.97 17.57
N ILE A 21 -3.40 5.83 16.56
CA ILE A 21 -3.34 5.34 15.19
C ILE A 21 -1.84 5.19 14.93
N PRO A 22 -1.27 3.98 15.03
CA PRO A 22 0.06 3.79 14.49
C PRO A 22 -0.06 4.18 13.01
N SER A 23 0.63 5.24 12.63
CA SER A 23 0.94 5.50 11.24
C SER A 23 1.81 4.32 10.83
N VAL A 24 1.18 3.23 10.44
CA VAL A 24 1.85 2.14 9.73
C VAL A 24 2.17 2.78 8.39
N GLU A 25 3.27 3.54 8.35
CA GLU A 25 4.09 3.59 7.15
C GLU A 25 4.48 2.14 6.92
N SER A 26 3.59 1.40 6.26
CA SER A 26 3.90 0.08 5.76
C SER A 26 5.04 0.32 4.79
N GLU A 27 6.25 -0.10 5.17
CA GLU A 27 7.39 -0.08 4.27
C GLU A 27 6.94 -0.74 2.97
N THR A 28 6.97 0.00 1.87
CA THR A 28 6.54 -0.54 0.58
C THR A 28 7.74 -1.22 -0.07
N CYS A 29 7.64 -2.54 -0.23
CA CYS A 29 8.59 -3.35 -0.96
C CYS A 29 8.35 -3.22 -2.48
N TYR A 30 9.43 -3.37 -3.26
CA TYR A 30 9.39 -3.24 -4.72
C TYR A 30 10.06 -4.44 -5.39
N GLN A 31 9.37 -5.10 -6.31
CA GLN A 31 9.91 -6.22 -7.09
C GLN A 31 9.54 -6.10 -8.57
N ILE A 32 10.53 -6.22 -9.44
CA ILE A 32 10.37 -6.23 -10.90
C ILE A 32 10.20 -7.69 -11.37
N HIS A 33 9.22 -7.90 -12.24
CA HIS A 33 8.89 -9.17 -12.87
C HIS A 33 9.16 -9.10 -14.37
N PRO A 34 10.43 -9.26 -14.80
CA PRO A 34 10.80 -9.18 -16.22
C PRO A 34 10.19 -10.31 -17.07
N GLU A 35 9.72 -11.38 -16.43
CA GLU A 35 8.99 -12.47 -17.07
C GLU A 35 7.56 -12.09 -17.48
N ILE A 36 7.02 -10.99 -16.95
CA ILE A 36 5.72 -10.45 -17.31
C ILE A 36 5.94 -9.20 -18.15
N LEU A 37 5.81 -9.38 -19.46
CA LEU A 37 5.79 -8.28 -20.40
C LEU A 37 4.52 -7.45 -20.20
N CYS A 38 4.60 -6.18 -20.56
CA CYS A 38 3.44 -5.33 -20.70
C CYS A 38 3.23 -4.94 -22.15
N ASP A 39 2.09 -5.31 -22.73
CA ASP A 39 1.71 -4.93 -24.07
C ASP A 39 1.51 -3.40 -24.21
N GLY A 40 2.41 -2.76 -24.96
CA GLY A 40 2.18 -1.44 -25.58
C GLY A 40 2.10 -0.22 -24.65
N GLY A 41 2.74 -0.26 -23.48
CA GLY A 41 2.83 0.90 -22.58
C GLY A 41 1.56 1.19 -21.77
N GLN A 42 0.57 0.28 -21.81
CA GLN A 42 -0.53 0.25 -20.86
C GLN A 42 -0.34 -0.92 -19.91
N VAL A 43 -0.85 -0.81 -18.68
CA VAL A 43 -0.82 -1.93 -17.72
C VAL A 43 -1.50 -3.12 -18.38
N GLU A 44 -0.71 -4.08 -18.82
CA GLU A 44 -1.25 -5.29 -19.40
C GLU A 44 -2.18 -5.90 -18.35
N PRO A 45 -3.40 -6.35 -18.71
CA PRO A 45 -4.44 -6.72 -17.75
C PRO A 45 -3.99 -7.76 -16.72
N LYS A 46 -2.85 -8.41 -16.91
CA LYS A 46 -2.27 -9.42 -16.02
C LYS A 46 -1.34 -8.86 -14.94
N CYS A 47 -0.72 -7.67 -15.09
CA CYS A 47 0.29 -7.20 -14.14
C CYS A 47 -0.30 -6.92 -12.74
N LEU A 48 -1.33 -6.08 -12.65
CA LEU A 48 -1.97 -5.78 -11.37
C LEU A 48 -2.61 -7.04 -10.72
N PRO A 49 -3.36 -7.89 -11.44
CA PRO A 49 -3.87 -9.13 -10.86
C PRO A 49 -2.77 -10.07 -10.39
N PHE A 50 -1.67 -10.18 -11.12
CA PHE A 50 -0.52 -10.99 -10.70
C PHE A 50 0.07 -10.46 -9.40
N CYS A 51 0.35 -9.15 -9.30
CA CYS A 51 0.89 -8.56 -8.09
C CYS A 51 -0.03 -8.79 -6.88
N LYS A 52 -1.35 -8.64 -7.07
CA LYS A 52 -2.34 -8.89 -6.02
C LYS A 52 -2.44 -10.36 -5.61
N GLN A 53 -2.30 -11.27 -6.57
CA GLN A 53 -2.30 -12.71 -6.29
C GLN A 53 -1.05 -13.13 -5.52
N LYS A 54 0.11 -12.57 -5.87
CA LYS A 54 1.41 -12.95 -5.29
C LYS A 54 1.67 -12.31 -3.93
N PHE A 55 1.37 -11.01 -3.79
CA PHE A 55 1.72 -10.21 -2.61
C PHE A 55 0.52 -9.75 -1.78
N GLY A 56 -0.70 -10.10 -2.20
CA GLY A 56 -1.93 -9.81 -1.48
C GLY A 56 -2.71 -8.61 -2.03
N PRO A 57 -3.94 -8.36 -1.54
CA PRO A 57 -4.89 -7.43 -2.15
C PRO A 57 -4.43 -5.97 -2.16
N ASN A 58 -3.50 -5.61 -1.26
CA ASN A 58 -2.92 -4.27 -1.14
C ASN A 58 -1.74 -4.04 -2.08
N ALA A 59 -1.30 -5.05 -2.83
CA ALA A 59 -0.27 -4.88 -3.82
C ALA A 59 -0.80 -4.08 -5.02
N GLY A 60 0.02 -3.16 -5.51
CA GLY A 60 -0.13 -2.51 -6.80
C GLY A 60 0.74 -3.18 -7.86
N GLY A 61 0.46 -2.84 -9.12
CA GLY A 61 1.20 -3.30 -10.27
C GLY A 61 1.28 -2.19 -11.29
N GLN A 62 2.49 -1.92 -11.77
CA GLN A 62 2.78 -0.88 -12.74
C GLN A 62 3.66 -1.44 -13.84
N CYS A 63 3.52 -0.91 -15.05
CA CYS A 63 4.44 -1.23 -16.13
C CYS A 63 5.55 -0.19 -16.18
N ILE A 64 6.79 -0.67 -16.19
CA ILE A 64 7.98 0.16 -16.22
C ILE A 64 8.85 -0.19 -17.42
N ASP A 65 9.48 0.80 -18.03
CA ASP A 65 10.52 0.58 -19.02
C ASP A 65 11.88 0.49 -18.31
N GLN A 66 12.61 -0.60 -18.52
CA GLN A 66 13.95 -0.77 -17.95
C GLN A 66 15.00 -0.74 -19.05
N ILE A 67 15.94 0.21 -18.95
CA ILE A 67 17.05 0.36 -19.90
C ILE A 67 17.89 -0.93 -19.90
N GLY A 68 18.04 -1.56 -21.07
CA GLY A 68 18.83 -2.79 -21.25
C GLY A 68 18.00 -4.07 -21.41
N PHE A 69 16.67 -3.99 -21.32
CA PHE A 69 15.76 -5.10 -21.57
C PHE A 69 14.77 -4.76 -22.69
N GLN A 70 14.24 -5.77 -23.41
CA GLN A 70 13.29 -5.57 -24.51
C GLN A 70 11.84 -5.46 -24.00
N GLY A 71 11.27 -4.26 -24.03
CA GLY A 71 9.85 -3.99 -23.75
C GLY A 71 9.59 -3.49 -22.31
N PRO A 72 8.33 -3.10 -21.99
CA PRO A 72 7.97 -2.73 -20.62
C PRO A 72 7.71 -3.98 -19.78
N PHE A 73 8.05 -3.92 -18.49
CA PHE A 73 7.93 -5.01 -17.54
C PHE A 73 6.97 -4.67 -16.42
N CYS A 74 6.32 -5.70 -15.88
CA CYS A 74 5.53 -5.55 -14.67
C CYS A 74 6.44 -5.32 -13.46
N ALA A 75 6.12 -4.31 -12.66
CA ALA A 75 6.70 -4.10 -11.35
C ALA A 75 5.60 -4.04 -10.30
N CYS A 76 5.80 -4.80 -9.22
CA CYS A 76 4.87 -4.87 -8.10
C CYS A 76 5.39 -4.03 -6.95
N ASN A 77 4.53 -3.18 -6.41
CA ASN A 77 4.72 -2.51 -5.15
C ASN A 77 3.75 -3.12 -4.12
N TYR A 78 4.24 -3.51 -2.96
CA TYR A 78 3.43 -4.19 -1.97
C TYR A 78 3.89 -3.85 -0.55
N PRO A 79 3.03 -4.01 0.47
CA PRO A 79 3.48 -3.91 1.85
C PRO A 79 4.53 -4.98 2.08
N CYS A 80 5.73 -4.58 2.49
CA CYS A 80 6.53 -5.47 3.31
C CYS A 80 5.68 -5.86 4.56
#